data_AF-A0A1X2HE15-F1
#
_entry.id   AF-A0A1X2HE15-F1
#
_cell.length_a   1.000
_cell.length_b   1.000
_cell.length_c   1.000
_cell.angle_alpha   90.00
_cell.angle_beta   90.00
_cell.angle_gamma   90.00
#
_symmetry.space_group_name_H-M   'P 1'
#
loop_
_entity.id
_entity.type
_entity.pdbx_description
1 polymer ?
#
loop_
_entity_poly.entity_id
_entity_poly.type
_entity_poly.pdbx_seq_one_letter_code
_entity_poly.pdbx_strand_id
1 'polypeptide(L)'
;MDVCWSYYQNACPYDYLSWGKEFTLKCPYVHDDAVGRRISESLKDKKFKYAYQHMVYNNFQDFKKRVNRRRAQKIRTILPVNTTKSHVFTEVCQLLTDRFRTLCEESQQLGLSGSFAEQRQKYNEAALVFSRRKRAQAELLQCIETEKEEIPVCQTCSAVVTPALMEQHKQTRMHDAAKYFATLEQYCCHLEKKTKLEEGTGP
;
A
#
# COMPACT_ATOMS: atom_id res chain seq x y z
N MET A 1 -30.74 -20.43 -6.09
CA MET A 1 -29.31 -20.05 -6.12
C MET A 1 -29.20 -18.79 -6.95
N ASP A 2 -28.70 -17.71 -6.37
CA ASP A 2 -28.52 -16.46 -7.10
C ASP A 2 -27.23 -16.51 -7.92
N VAL A 3 -27.39 -16.38 -9.23
CA VAL A 3 -26.31 -16.47 -10.21
C VAL A 3 -25.63 -15.11 -10.40
N CYS A 4 -24.32 -15.10 -10.62
CA CYS A 4 -23.57 -13.85 -10.77
C CYS A 4 -23.72 -13.29 -12.20
N TRP A 5 -24.70 -12.43 -12.40
CA TRP A 5 -24.93 -11.79 -13.70
C TRP A 5 -23.71 -11.02 -14.22
N SER A 6 -22.91 -10.44 -13.31
CA SER A 6 -21.69 -9.73 -13.67
C SER A 6 -20.58 -10.64 -14.18
N TYR A 7 -20.51 -11.88 -13.71
CA TYR A 7 -19.53 -12.86 -14.18
C TYR A 7 -19.80 -13.21 -15.65
N TYR A 8 -21.07 -13.38 -16.03
CA TYR A 8 -21.46 -13.73 -17.39
C TYR A 8 -21.36 -12.59 -18.41
N GLN A 9 -21.10 -11.37 -17.94
CA GLN A 9 -20.72 -10.24 -18.80
C GLN A 9 -19.20 -9.97 -18.75
N ASN A 10 -18.42 -10.94 -18.28
CA ASN A 10 -16.96 -10.87 -18.09
C ASN A 10 -16.53 -9.68 -17.22
N ALA A 11 -17.32 -9.33 -16.20
CA ALA A 11 -17.11 -8.11 -15.46
C ALA A 11 -17.43 -8.22 -13.96
N CYS A 12 -17.35 -9.43 -13.39
CA CYS A 12 -17.52 -9.63 -11.96
C CYS A 12 -16.34 -9.01 -11.19
N PRO A 13 -16.59 -8.05 -10.28
CA PRO A 13 -15.52 -7.40 -9.53
C PRO A 13 -14.78 -8.38 -8.61
N TYR A 14 -15.46 -9.40 -8.07
CA TYR A 14 -14.86 -10.41 -7.22
C TYR A 14 -13.90 -11.32 -7.99
N ASP A 15 -14.20 -11.59 -9.26
CA ASP A 15 -13.34 -12.43 -10.10
C ASP A 15 -12.02 -11.72 -10.43
N TYR A 16 -12.08 -10.40 -10.70
CA TYR A 16 -10.88 -9.58 -10.89
C TYR A 16 -10.04 -9.40 -9.64
N LEU A 17 -10.69 -9.31 -8.47
CA LEU A 17 -10.00 -9.05 -7.20
C LEU A 17 -9.45 -10.31 -6.55
N SER A 18 -10.03 -11.49 -6.82
CA SER A 18 -9.67 -12.78 -6.18
C SER A 18 -8.20 -13.23 -6.31
N TRP A 19 -7.39 -12.55 -7.13
CA TRP A 19 -6.00 -12.93 -7.44
C TRP A 19 -4.94 -12.14 -6.67
N GLY A 20 -5.32 -11.10 -5.92
CA GLY A 20 -4.39 -10.39 -5.06
C GLY A 20 -4.21 -11.11 -3.71
N LYS A 21 -2.98 -11.20 -3.19
CA LYS A 21 -2.70 -11.75 -1.84
C LYS A 21 -3.52 -11.08 -0.72
N GLU A 22 -4.00 -9.85 -0.96
CA GLU A 22 -4.82 -9.07 -0.04
C GLU A 22 -6.34 -9.23 -0.25
N PHE A 23 -6.76 -9.96 -1.28
CA PHE A 23 -8.14 -9.99 -1.76
C PHE A 23 -8.67 -11.42 -1.83
N THR A 24 -8.96 -12.01 -0.67
CA THR A 24 -9.67 -13.30 -0.55
C THR A 24 -11.20 -13.12 -0.54
N LEU A 25 -11.73 -12.21 -1.36
CA LEU A 25 -13.18 -12.02 -1.45
C LEU A 25 -13.74 -12.98 -2.50
N LYS A 26 -14.35 -14.08 -2.05
CA LYS A 26 -15.15 -14.94 -2.91
C LYS A 26 -16.44 -14.23 -3.31
N CYS A 27 -16.85 -14.36 -4.57
CA CYS A 27 -18.13 -13.82 -5.00
C CYS A 27 -19.26 -14.47 -4.18
N PRO A 28 -20.22 -13.69 -3.64
CA PRO A 28 -21.37 -14.25 -2.94
C PRO A 28 -22.37 -14.95 -3.88
N TYR A 29 -22.19 -14.81 -5.20
CA TYR A 29 -23.06 -15.35 -6.24
C TYR A 29 -22.37 -16.46 -7.05
N VAL A 30 -23.16 -17.35 -7.64
CA VAL A 30 -22.65 -18.53 -8.37
C VAL A 30 -22.04 -18.13 -9.71
N HIS A 31 -20.78 -18.51 -9.94
CA HIS A 31 -20.08 -18.47 -11.23
C HIS A 31 -20.11 -19.86 -11.85
N ASP A 32 -21.06 -20.13 -12.74
CA ASP A 32 -21.20 -21.43 -13.43
C ASP A 32 -21.22 -21.22 -14.95
N ASP A 33 -20.16 -21.64 -15.63
CA ASP A 33 -19.98 -21.46 -17.07
C ASP A 33 -21.07 -22.15 -17.92
N ALA A 34 -21.73 -23.19 -17.40
CA ALA A 34 -22.85 -23.83 -18.07
C ALA A 34 -24.13 -22.97 -18.01
N VAL A 35 -24.33 -22.26 -16.90
CA VAL A 35 -25.43 -21.31 -16.71
C VAL A 35 -25.17 -20.01 -17.50
N GLY A 36 -23.91 -19.58 -17.57
CA GLY A 36 -23.49 -18.39 -18.30
C GLY A 36 -23.79 -18.43 -19.78
N ARG A 37 -23.61 -19.58 -20.42
CA ARG A 37 -23.94 -19.76 -21.84
C ARG A 37 -25.43 -19.54 -22.11
N ARG A 38 -26.30 -20.15 -21.30
CA ARG A 38 -27.77 -19.99 -21.42
C ARG A 38 -28.25 -18.55 -21.16
N ILE A 39 -27.60 -17.88 -20.22
CA ILE A 39 -27.88 -16.47 -19.87
C ILE A 39 -27.41 -15.53 -20.99
N SER A 40 -26.21 -15.74 -21.55
CA SER A 40 -25.67 -14.91 -22.63
C SER A 40 -26.54 -14.93 -23.88
N GLU A 41 -27.20 -16.06 -24.16
CA GLU A 41 -28.17 -16.22 -25.25
C GLU A 41 -29.48 -15.45 -24.99
N SER A 42 -29.85 -15.30 -23.70
CA SER A 42 -31.07 -14.62 -23.22
C SER A 42 -30.88 -13.11 -23.00
N LEU A 43 -29.65 -12.62 -22.86
CA LEU A 43 -29.29 -11.24 -22.52
C LEU A 43 -29.38 -10.22 -23.67
N LYS A 44 -30.09 -10.55 -24.77
CA LYS A 44 -30.38 -9.58 -25.85
C LYS A 44 -31.36 -8.48 -25.44
N ASP A 45 -31.89 -8.53 -24.22
CA ASP A 45 -32.96 -7.64 -23.76
C ASP A 45 -32.45 -6.39 -23.00
N LYS A 46 -32.80 -5.20 -23.51
CA LYS A 46 -32.21 -3.91 -23.12
C LYS A 46 -32.41 -3.51 -21.64
N LYS A 47 -33.42 -4.07 -20.97
CA LYS A 47 -33.76 -3.75 -19.57
C LYS A 47 -32.72 -4.23 -18.55
N PHE A 48 -32.00 -5.31 -18.83
CA PHE A 48 -30.99 -5.85 -17.91
C PHE A 48 -29.71 -5.02 -17.82
N LYS A 49 -29.45 -4.18 -18.82
CA LYS A 49 -28.25 -3.33 -18.88
C LYS A 49 -28.20 -2.29 -17.75
N TYR A 50 -29.36 -1.77 -17.33
CA TYR A 50 -29.45 -0.71 -16.30
C TYR A 50 -29.26 -1.21 -14.86
N ALA A 51 -29.92 -2.32 -14.48
CA ALA A 51 -29.74 -2.91 -13.14
C ALA A 51 -28.29 -3.39 -12.91
N TYR A 52 -27.69 -3.92 -13.97
CA TYR A 52 -26.28 -4.30 -14.02
C TYR A 52 -25.33 -3.10 -13.81
N GLN A 53 -25.57 -1.98 -14.48
CA GLN A 53 -24.78 -0.76 -14.32
C GLN A 53 -24.80 -0.22 -12.87
N HIS A 54 -25.96 -0.27 -12.22
CA HIS A 54 -26.11 0.16 -10.82
C HIS A 54 -25.34 -0.73 -9.82
N MET A 55 -25.37 -2.04 -10.00
CA MET A 55 -24.65 -2.98 -9.14
C MET A 55 -23.13 -2.86 -9.31
N VAL A 56 -22.65 -2.68 -10.54
CA VAL A 56 -21.22 -2.46 -10.82
C VAL A 56 -20.77 -1.11 -10.27
N TYR A 57 -21.61 -0.07 -10.37
CA TYR A 57 -21.36 1.24 -9.79
C TYR A 57 -21.17 1.18 -8.26
N ASN A 58 -22.04 0.45 -7.54
CA ASN A 58 -21.94 0.35 -6.08
C ASN A 58 -20.65 -0.35 -5.61
N ASN A 59 -20.29 -1.48 -6.24
CA ASN A 59 -19.03 -2.17 -5.94
C ASN A 59 -17.80 -1.32 -6.32
N PHE A 60 -17.93 -0.51 -7.37
CA PHE A 60 -16.89 0.43 -7.79
C PHE A 60 -16.69 1.57 -6.80
N GLN A 61 -17.73 2.12 -6.21
CA GLN A 61 -17.59 3.19 -5.21
C GLN A 61 -16.75 2.73 -4.01
N ASP A 62 -16.86 1.48 -3.59
CA ASP A 62 -16.02 0.93 -2.52
C ASP A 62 -14.58 0.67 -2.94
N PHE A 63 -14.35 0.24 -4.18
CA PHE A 63 -13.01 0.17 -4.76
C PHE A 63 -12.38 1.57 -4.85
N LYS A 64 -13.10 2.56 -5.36
CA LYS A 64 -12.67 3.95 -5.49
C LYS A 64 -12.39 4.60 -4.14
N LYS A 65 -13.23 4.39 -3.13
CA LYS A 65 -12.96 4.84 -1.74
C LYS A 65 -11.67 4.26 -1.21
N ARG A 66 -11.37 2.98 -1.46
CA ARG A 66 -10.11 2.34 -1.03
C ARG A 66 -8.90 2.87 -1.81
N VAL A 67 -9.00 3.00 -3.13
CA VAL A 67 -7.96 3.61 -3.97
C VAL A 67 -7.69 5.05 -3.54
N ASN A 68 -8.73 5.85 -3.32
CA ASN A 68 -8.62 7.22 -2.85
C ASN A 68 -8.07 7.31 -1.42
N ARG A 69 -8.43 6.39 -0.52
CA ARG A 69 -7.80 6.29 0.81
C ARG A 69 -6.31 5.99 0.69
N ARG A 70 -5.89 5.06 -0.18
CA ARG A 70 -4.47 4.78 -0.44
C ARG A 70 -3.75 5.98 -1.06
N ARG A 71 -4.38 6.71 -2.00
CA ARG A 71 -3.82 7.97 -2.56
C ARG A 71 -3.71 9.07 -1.51
N ALA A 72 -4.76 9.28 -0.72
CA ALA A 72 -4.85 10.31 0.31
C ALA A 72 -3.88 10.03 1.47
N GLN A 73 -3.67 8.74 1.79
CA GLN A 73 -2.64 8.30 2.72
C GLN A 73 -1.23 8.55 2.21
N LYS A 74 -1.04 9.09 0.98
CA LYS A 74 0.24 9.28 0.31
C LYS A 74 1.14 8.14 0.71
N ILE A 75 0.91 6.94 0.16
CA ILE A 75 1.83 5.82 0.37
C ILE A 75 3.16 6.19 -0.31
N ARG A 76 3.88 7.12 0.31
CA ARG A 76 5.32 7.20 0.37
C ARG A 76 5.68 5.93 1.13
N THR A 77 5.68 4.82 0.42
CA THR A 77 6.37 3.64 0.92
C THR A 77 7.82 4.05 0.87
N ILE A 78 8.26 4.64 1.98
CA ILE A 78 9.65 4.91 2.22
C ILE A 78 10.24 3.52 2.42
N LEU A 79 10.71 2.91 1.34
CA LEU A 79 11.65 1.82 1.50
C LEU A 79 12.92 2.48 2.03
N PRO A 80 13.46 2.04 3.18
CA PRO A 80 14.78 2.47 3.57
C PRO A 80 15.73 2.03 2.46
N VAL A 81 16.30 2.98 1.73
CA VAL A 81 17.38 2.67 0.80
C VAL A 81 18.54 2.24 1.69
N ASN A 82 18.88 0.96 1.64
CA ASN A 82 19.93 0.39 2.47
C ASN A 82 21.29 0.80 1.86
N THR A 83 21.69 2.05 2.09
CA THR A 83 22.94 2.62 1.59
C THR A 83 24.13 2.19 2.42
N THR A 84 25.33 2.23 1.83
CA THR A 84 26.58 2.02 2.55
C THR A 84 26.75 2.99 3.73
N LYS A 85 26.20 4.22 3.65
CA LYS A 85 26.28 5.23 4.72
C LYS A 85 25.40 4.90 5.92
N SER A 86 24.14 4.54 5.70
CA SER A 86 23.25 4.11 6.79
C SER A 86 23.75 2.84 7.49
N HIS A 87 24.37 1.93 6.73
CA HIS A 87 25.03 0.74 7.28
C HIS A 87 26.21 1.09 8.20
N VAL A 88 27.10 1.98 7.76
CA VAL A 88 28.25 2.46 8.56
C VAL A 88 27.79 3.08 9.87
N PHE A 89 26.76 3.93 9.86
CA PHE A 89 26.25 4.53 11.10
C PHE A 89 25.54 3.53 12.02
N THR A 90 24.92 2.50 11.45
CA THR A 90 24.32 1.39 12.21
C THR A 90 25.42 0.59 12.94
N GLU A 91 26.51 0.24 12.25
CA GLU A 91 27.67 -0.43 12.85
C GLU A 91 28.34 0.42 13.93
N VAL A 92 28.52 1.73 13.67
CA VAL A 92 29.08 2.66 14.66
C VAL A 92 28.19 2.76 15.90
N CYS A 93 26.87 2.81 15.73
CA CYS A 93 25.93 2.80 16.86
C CYS A 93 26.04 1.51 17.69
N GLN A 94 26.19 0.37 17.03
CA GLN A 94 26.36 -0.92 17.69
C GLN A 94 27.67 -0.98 18.48
N LEU A 95 28.78 -0.61 17.86
CA LEU A 95 30.11 -0.60 18.48
C LEU A 95 30.16 0.33 19.71
N LEU A 96 29.54 1.51 19.61
CA LEU A 96 29.44 2.44 20.74
C LEU A 96 28.53 1.92 21.85
N THR A 97 27.48 1.16 21.51
CA THR A 97 26.59 0.51 22.49
C THR A 97 27.33 -0.57 23.27
N ASP A 98 28.11 -1.40 22.58
CA ASP A 98 28.88 -2.46 23.21
C ASP A 98 30.01 -1.88 24.07
N ARG A 99 30.71 -0.85 23.58
CA ARG A 99 31.72 -0.15 24.37
C ARG A 99 31.14 0.51 25.63
N PHE A 100 29.96 1.13 25.53
CA PHE A 100 29.28 1.72 26.68
C PHE A 100 28.96 0.66 27.74
N ARG A 101 28.43 -0.48 27.32
CA ARG A 101 28.11 -1.61 28.20
C ARG A 101 29.34 -2.11 28.95
N THR A 102 30.44 -2.35 28.23
CA THR A 102 31.71 -2.76 28.84
C THR A 102 32.21 -1.75 29.88
N LEU A 103 32.14 -0.45 29.57
CA LEU A 103 32.55 0.59 30.51
C LEU A 103 31.65 0.64 31.77
N CYS A 104 30.36 0.39 31.63
CA CYS A 104 29.45 0.26 32.76
C CYS A 104 29.78 -0.96 33.64
N GLU A 105 30.06 -2.12 33.03
CA GLU A 105 30.45 -3.34 33.73
C GLU A 105 31.79 -3.16 34.46
N GLU A 106 32.80 -2.60 33.80
CA GLU A 106 34.10 -2.24 34.40
C GLU A 106 33.93 -1.26 35.56
N SER A 107 33.11 -0.22 35.39
CA SER A 107 32.82 0.76 36.45
C SER A 107 32.12 0.12 37.65
N GLN A 108 31.20 -0.81 37.41
CA GLN A 108 30.53 -1.55 38.48
C GLN A 108 31.51 -2.42 39.27
N GLN A 109 32.41 -3.14 38.59
CA GLN A 109 33.43 -3.95 39.24
C GLN A 109 34.40 -3.11 40.08
N LEU A 110 34.84 -1.96 39.57
CA LEU A 110 35.71 -1.03 40.31
C LEU A 110 35.02 -0.43 41.54
N GLY A 111 33.70 -0.21 41.47
CA GLY A 111 32.90 0.19 42.63
C GLY A 111 32.84 -0.89 43.71
N LEU A 112 32.75 -2.16 43.31
CA LEU A 112 32.77 -3.30 44.23
C LEU A 112 34.16 -3.53 44.86
N SER A 113 35.25 -3.18 44.15
CA SER A 113 36.62 -3.32 44.65
C SER A 113 37.11 -2.12 45.49
N GLY A 114 36.29 -1.06 45.63
CA GLY A 114 36.66 0.15 46.36
C GLY A 114 37.58 1.11 45.59
N SER A 115 37.83 0.86 44.29
CA SER A 115 38.67 1.67 43.42
C SER A 115 37.90 2.89 42.87
N PHE A 116 37.46 3.79 43.74
CA PHE A 116 36.55 4.89 43.39
C PHE A 116 37.12 5.90 42.38
N ALA A 117 38.44 6.13 42.38
CA ALA A 117 39.07 7.04 41.43
C ALA A 117 39.01 6.51 39.98
N GLU A 118 39.35 5.24 39.80
CA GLU A 118 39.30 4.53 38.51
C GLU A 118 37.85 4.34 38.05
N GLN A 119 36.94 4.03 38.99
CA GLN A 119 35.51 3.96 38.73
C GLN A 119 34.98 5.27 38.13
N ARG A 120 35.34 6.41 38.72
CA ARG A 120 34.90 7.73 38.25
C ARG A 120 35.43 8.04 36.86
N GLN A 121 36.67 7.64 36.56
CA GLN A 121 37.24 7.76 35.22
C GLN A 121 36.42 6.95 34.20
N LYS A 122 36.11 5.68 34.49
CA LYS A 122 35.29 4.82 33.63
C LYS A 122 33.88 5.36 33.42
N TYR A 123 33.29 5.96 34.44
CA TYR A 123 31.98 6.61 34.33
C TYR A 123 32.01 7.83 33.39
N ASN A 124 33.05 8.66 33.48
CA ASN A 124 33.24 9.79 32.57
C ASN A 124 33.47 9.33 31.13
N GLU A 125 34.24 8.26 30.92
CA GLU A 125 34.43 7.63 29.62
C GLU A 125 33.10 7.09 29.07
N ALA A 126 32.29 6.43 29.91
CA ALA A 126 30.97 5.94 29.52
C ALA A 126 30.03 7.09 29.10
N ALA A 127 30.01 8.20 29.86
CA ALA A 127 29.24 9.39 29.51
C ALA A 127 29.66 9.99 28.15
N LEU A 128 30.96 10.00 27.85
CA LEU A 128 31.49 10.44 26.57
C LEU A 128 31.04 9.51 25.43
N VAL A 129 31.15 8.18 25.60
CA VAL A 129 30.71 7.19 24.61
C VAL A 129 29.20 7.30 24.37
N PHE A 130 28.40 7.50 25.42
CA PHE A 130 26.96 7.71 25.30
C PHE A 130 26.62 8.97 24.49
N SER A 131 27.34 10.08 24.72
CA SER A 131 27.16 11.30 23.93
C SER A 131 27.51 11.11 22.44
N ARG A 132 28.54 10.31 22.15
CA ARG A 132 28.94 9.97 20.77
C ARG A 132 27.89 9.08 20.11
N ARG A 133 27.34 8.10 20.84
CA ARG A 133 26.24 7.25 20.36
C ARG A 133 25.02 8.08 19.98
N LYS A 134 24.62 9.04 20.83
CA LYS A 134 23.49 9.93 20.53
C LYS A 134 23.69 10.73 19.24
N ARG A 135 24.91 11.21 18.99
CA ARG A 135 25.25 11.92 17.74
C ARG A 135 25.19 10.99 16.52
N ALA A 136 25.82 9.81 16.60
CA ALA A 136 25.78 8.83 15.52
C ALA A 136 24.34 8.37 15.21
N GLN A 137 23.48 8.25 16.22
CA GLN A 137 22.07 7.92 16.05
C GLN A 137 21.29 9.06 15.37
N ALA A 138 21.58 10.31 15.70
CA ALA A 138 20.98 11.46 15.01
C ALA A 138 21.39 11.51 13.53
N GLU A 139 22.67 11.26 13.24
CA GLU A 139 23.19 11.18 11.86
C GLU A 139 22.57 10.02 11.07
N LEU A 140 22.41 8.85 11.70
CA LEU A 140 21.70 7.71 11.10
C LEU A 140 20.26 8.07 10.71
N LEU A 141 19.52 8.71 11.62
CA LEU A 141 18.14 9.14 11.35
C LEU A 141 18.09 10.15 10.21
N GLN A 142 19.04 11.09 10.15
CA GLN A 142 19.14 12.06 9.08
C GLN A 142 19.44 11.38 7.74
N CYS A 143 20.37 10.42 7.69
CA CYS A 143 20.66 9.64 6.48
C CYS A 143 19.39 8.93 5.98
N ILE A 144 18.68 8.21 6.86
CA ILE A 144 17.41 7.55 6.52
C ILE A 144 16.37 8.55 6.00
N GLU A 145 16.37 9.78 6.50
CA GLU A 145 15.43 10.82 6.07
C GLU A 145 15.77 11.41 4.70
N THR A 146 17.06 11.60 4.42
CA THR A 146 17.54 12.08 3.12
C THR A 146 17.47 11.02 2.03
N GLU A 147 17.49 9.74 2.39
CA GLU A 147 17.54 8.61 1.45
C GLU A 147 16.15 8.03 1.15
N LYS A 148 15.09 8.81 1.41
CA LYS A 148 13.71 8.42 1.06
C LYS A 148 13.49 8.61 -0.44
N GLU A 149 13.58 7.54 -1.23
CA GLU A 149 13.10 7.57 -2.62
C GLU A 149 11.57 7.53 -2.66
N GLU A 150 10.96 8.48 -3.37
CA GLU A 150 9.53 8.44 -3.66
C GLU A 150 9.28 7.32 -4.69
N ILE A 151 8.80 6.18 -4.23
CA ILE A 151 8.39 5.09 -5.13
C ILE A 151 7.13 5.54 -5.89
N PRO A 152 7.13 5.47 -7.23
CA PRO A 152 5.96 5.86 -7.99
C PRO A 152 4.77 4.97 -7.66
N VAL A 153 3.62 5.62 -7.51
CA VAL A 153 2.34 4.95 -7.32
C VAL A 153 1.62 4.96 -8.66
N CYS A 154 1.08 3.81 -9.05
CA CYS A 154 0.27 3.71 -10.26
C CYS A 154 -0.96 4.63 -10.14
N GLN A 155 -1.12 5.59 -11.07
CA GLN A 155 -2.25 6.51 -11.06
C GLN A 155 -3.59 5.85 -11.42
N THR A 156 -3.60 4.61 -11.89
CA THR A 156 -4.81 3.89 -12.26
C THR A 156 -5.34 3.07 -11.09
N CYS A 157 -4.50 2.19 -10.51
CA CYS A 157 -4.92 1.27 -9.45
C CYS A 157 -4.32 1.59 -8.05
N SER A 158 -3.44 2.59 -7.96
CA SER A 158 -2.73 2.98 -6.72
C SER A 158 -1.89 1.88 -6.08
N ALA A 159 -1.44 0.92 -6.88
CA ALA A 159 -0.36 0.01 -6.51
C ALA A 159 0.97 0.75 -6.43
N VAL A 160 1.78 0.39 -5.45
CA VAL A 160 3.17 0.84 -5.32
C VAL A 160 4.02 -0.03 -6.23
N VAL A 161 4.66 0.57 -7.24
CA VAL A 161 5.40 -0.17 -8.26
C VAL A 161 6.64 0.63 -8.62
N THR A 162 7.81 -0.02 -8.64
CA THR A 162 9.04 0.64 -9.07
C THR A 162 8.97 1.02 -10.56
N PRO A 163 9.70 2.06 -11.02
CA PRO A 163 9.69 2.45 -12.43
C PRO A 163 10.00 1.29 -13.38
N ALA A 164 10.96 0.45 -13.01
CA ALA A 164 11.40 -0.71 -13.79
C ALA A 164 10.31 -1.78 -13.99
N LEU A 165 9.35 -1.89 -13.06
CA LEU A 165 8.28 -2.89 -13.10
C LEU A 165 6.95 -2.30 -13.58
N MET A 166 6.91 -1.01 -13.94
CA MET A 166 5.67 -0.31 -14.28
C MET A 166 5.00 -0.89 -15.53
N GLU A 167 5.75 -1.26 -16.56
CA GLU A 167 5.18 -1.86 -17.77
C GLU A 167 4.62 -3.26 -17.53
N GLN A 168 5.31 -4.08 -16.75
CA GLN A 168 4.78 -5.39 -16.35
C GLN A 168 3.51 -5.22 -15.49
N HIS A 169 3.50 -4.24 -14.59
CA HIS A 169 2.33 -3.94 -13.76
C HIS A 169 1.11 -3.54 -14.61
N LYS A 170 1.29 -2.77 -15.69
CA LYS A 170 0.20 -2.36 -16.59
C LYS A 170 -0.50 -3.54 -17.28
N GLN A 171 0.15 -4.70 -17.36
CA GLN A 171 -0.39 -5.94 -17.92
C GLN A 171 -1.10 -6.82 -16.87
N THR A 172 -1.14 -6.40 -15.61
CA THR A 172 -1.82 -7.16 -14.56
C THR A 172 -3.34 -6.99 -14.67
N ARG A 173 -4.08 -8.08 -14.42
CA ARG A 173 -5.55 -8.06 -14.39
C ARG A 173 -6.13 -7.03 -13.42
N MET A 174 -5.43 -6.74 -12.32
CA MET A 174 -5.81 -5.70 -11.37
C MET A 174 -5.75 -4.30 -11.99
N HIS A 175 -4.71 -4.02 -12.79
CA HIS A 175 -4.57 -2.75 -13.51
C HIS A 175 -5.64 -2.63 -14.60
N ASP A 176 -5.93 -3.70 -15.34
CA ASP A 176 -6.97 -3.73 -16.36
C ASP A 176 -8.38 -3.58 -15.77
N ALA A 177 -8.66 -4.23 -14.64
CA ALA A 177 -9.89 -4.03 -13.90
C ALA A 177 -10.05 -2.56 -13.49
N ALA A 178 -9.01 -1.95 -12.93
CA ALA A 178 -9.03 -0.54 -12.56
C ALA A 178 -9.28 0.39 -13.77
N LYS A 179 -8.73 0.08 -14.96
CA LYS A 179 -9.05 0.80 -16.21
C LYS A 179 -10.51 0.65 -16.61
N TYR A 180 -10.99 -0.60 -16.69
CA TYR A 180 -12.37 -0.90 -17.04
C TYR A 180 -13.36 -0.16 -16.14
N PHE A 181 -13.08 -0.15 -14.84
CA PHE A 181 -13.89 0.56 -13.86
C PHE A 181 -13.83 2.09 -14.01
N ALA A 182 -12.67 2.67 -14.34
CA ALA A 182 -12.58 4.11 -14.65
C ALA A 182 -13.43 4.49 -15.88
N THR A 183 -13.47 3.62 -16.90
CA THR A 183 -14.33 3.81 -18.08
C THR A 183 -15.82 3.73 -17.73
N LEU A 184 -16.19 2.78 -16.87
CA LEU A 184 -17.58 2.65 -16.40
C LEU A 184 -18.03 3.87 -15.60
N GLU A 185 -17.16 4.46 -14.78
CA GLU A 185 -17.46 5.70 -14.07
C GLU A 185 -17.79 6.84 -15.03
N GLN A 186 -16.96 7.06 -16.05
CA GLN A 186 -17.19 8.09 -17.06
C GLN A 186 -18.52 7.88 -17.77
N TYR A 187 -18.84 6.62 -18.10
CA TYR A 187 -20.10 6.26 -18.73
C TYR A 187 -21.31 6.49 -17.81
N CYS A 188 -21.23 6.12 -16.53
CA CYS A 188 -22.30 6.37 -15.55
C CYS A 188 -22.51 7.87 -15.34
N CYS A 189 -21.46 8.66 -15.18
CA CYS A 189 -21.56 10.12 -15.11
C CYS A 189 -22.17 10.73 -16.38
N HIS A 190 -21.87 10.19 -17.55
CA HIS A 190 -22.50 10.61 -18.80
C HIS A 190 -24.00 10.30 -18.82
N LEU A 191 -24.40 9.10 -18.38
CA LEU A 191 -25.80 8.72 -18.26
C LEU A 191 -26.55 9.61 -17.26
N GLU A 192 -25.99 9.85 -16.07
CA GLU A 192 -26.58 10.74 -15.06
C GLU A 192 -26.78 12.16 -15.58
N LYS A 193 -25.81 12.69 -16.35
CA LYS A 193 -25.96 13.99 -17.02
C LYS A 193 -27.07 13.97 -18.05
N LYS A 194 -27.20 12.87 -18.81
CA LYS A 194 -28.21 12.71 -19.84
C LYS A 194 -29.61 12.58 -19.25
N THR A 195 -29.81 11.79 -18.19
CA THR A 195 -31.09 11.71 -17.47
C THR A 195 -31.46 13.04 -16.82
N LYS A 196 -30.51 13.79 -16.25
CA LYS A 196 -30.77 15.15 -15.73
C LYS A 196 -31.17 16.15 -16.82
N LEU A 197 -30.69 15.97 -18.05
CA LEU A 197 -31.12 16.76 -19.21
C LEU A 197 -32.49 16.35 -19.73
N GLU A 198 -32.88 15.08 -19.57
CA GLU A 198 -34.19 14.55 -19.98
C GLU A 198 -35.28 14.78 -18.92
N GLU A 199 -34.93 14.87 -17.64
CA GLU A 199 -35.84 15.15 -16.50
C GLU A 199 -35.96 16.65 -16.17
N GLY A 200 -35.12 17.49 -16.79
CA GLY A 200 -35.18 18.95 -16.72
C GLY A 200 -35.99 19.53 -17.87
N THR A 201 -37.21 19.96 -17.57
CA THR A 201 -37.96 21.05 -18.22
C THR A 201 -37.16 21.86 -19.23
N GLY A 202 -37.56 21.76 -20.50
CA GLY A 202 -37.14 22.68 -21.55
C GLY A 202 -37.52 24.14 -21.22
N PRO A 203 -36.86 25.11 -21.86
CA PRO A 203 -37.17 26.53 -21.72
C PRO A 203 -38.64 26.85 -22.02
#